data_AF-A0A8X7V689-F1
#
_entry.id   AF-A0A8X7V689-F1
#
_cell.length_a   1.000
_cell.length_b   1.000
_cell.length_c   1.000
_cell.angle_alpha   90.00
_cell.angle_beta   90.00
_cell.angle_gamma   90.00
#
_symmetry.space_group_name_H-M   'P 1'
#
loop_
_entity.id
_entity.type
_entity.pdbx_description
1 polymer ?
#
loop_
_entity_poly.entity_id
_entity_poly.type
_entity_poly.pdbx_seq_one_letter_code
_entity_poly.pdbx_strand_id
1 'polypeptide(L)'
;MPAGSLPIRYLGVPLCTKKLSLQNCEPLIQQVKSRFTSWSVKTLSFAGRLLLIKTVIAGITSFWSSAFILPKACIARINSLCGYFLWKGTLEGHHSARVAWSEVTKPKESGGLGIRDLLSWNKAVCLKFIWLLFFRQGSIWVAWFHTEILRGDISNFWTVKPNQSMSWMARKLLKMRDSIYPWIHLRVGNGTRTRFWTDNWSPYGNLTNYLNATATSHLGIPWKASLASLHTNNAWALPPARSDNQVNASIYSIWTERNSRLHKITFRSVESLIKQIDQQIRNKISSLRPSQPRLSSSLMQLWLSTA
;
A
#
# COMPACT_ATOMS: atom_id res chain seq x y z
N MET A 1 12.39 27.27 30.80
CA MET A 1 12.23 25.84 31.13
C MET A 1 13.49 25.10 30.72
N PRO A 2 14.08 24.23 31.57
CA PRO A 2 15.22 23.42 31.14
C PRO A 2 14.81 22.53 29.96
N ALA A 3 15.62 22.54 28.90
CA ALA A 3 15.34 21.75 27.70
C ALA A 3 15.55 20.27 28.00
N GLY A 4 14.49 19.46 27.92
CA GLY A 4 14.60 18.00 28.02
C GLY A 4 15.37 17.43 26.83
N SER A 5 16.36 16.57 27.09
CA SER A 5 17.09 15.88 26.03
C SER A 5 16.36 14.61 25.59
N LEU A 6 16.10 14.48 24.29
CA LEU A 6 15.63 13.22 23.71
C LEU A 6 16.79 12.20 23.63
N PRO A 7 16.54 10.90 23.82
CA PRO A 7 15.23 10.27 23.96
C PRO A 7 14.67 10.26 25.39
N ILE A 8 13.38 10.61 25.54
CA ILE A 8 12.64 10.47 26.81
C ILE A 8 11.77 9.21 26.78
N ARG A 9 11.51 8.57 27.92
CA ARG A 9 10.54 7.47 28.00
C ARG A 9 9.13 8.01 28.18
N TYR A 10 8.21 7.56 27.33
CA TYR A 10 6.79 7.88 27.43
C TYR A 10 5.98 6.61 27.21
N LEU A 11 5.06 6.31 28.13
CA LEU A 11 4.26 5.08 28.13
C LEU A 11 5.09 3.80 27.95
N GLY A 12 6.29 3.76 28.52
CA GLY A 12 7.17 2.58 28.47
C GLY A 12 7.96 2.41 27.17
N VAL A 13 7.89 3.35 26.22
CA VAL A 13 8.68 3.33 24.97
C VAL A 13 9.51 4.61 24.82
N PRO A 14 10.66 4.56 24.12
CA PRO A 14 11.50 5.74 23.91
C PRO A 14 10.89 6.65 22.84
N LEU A 15 10.63 7.91 23.18
CA LEU A 15 10.32 8.94 22.20
C LEU A 15 11.62 9.36 21.49
N CYS A 16 11.70 9.03 20.20
CA CYS A 16 12.85 9.35 19.35
C CYS A 16 12.40 10.17 18.13
N THR A 17 13.15 11.21 17.78
CA THR A 17 12.98 11.96 16.52
C THR A 17 13.64 11.27 15.33
N LYS A 18 14.63 10.41 15.60
CA LYS A 18 15.41 9.67 14.60
C LYS A 18 14.93 8.21 14.50
N LYS A 19 15.40 7.52 13.46
CA LYS A 19 15.24 6.07 13.31
C LYS A 19 15.68 5.38 14.60
N LEU A 20 14.84 4.45 15.08
CA LEU A 20 15.15 3.67 16.27
C LEU A 20 16.45 2.87 16.04
N SER A 21 17.43 3.05 16.93
CA SER A 21 18.67 2.26 16.92
C SER A 21 18.48 0.94 17.67
N LEU A 22 19.42 0.01 17.54
CA LEU A 22 19.42 -1.21 18.35
C LEU A 22 19.53 -0.87 19.85
N GLN A 23 20.37 0.11 20.21
CA GLN A 23 20.53 0.58 21.59
C GLN A 23 19.22 1.10 22.18
N ASN A 24 18.44 1.84 21.40
CA ASN A 24 17.12 2.32 21.84
C ASN A 24 16.11 1.17 22.04
N CYS A 25 16.35 0.01 21.40
CA CYS A 25 15.55 -1.20 21.58
C CYS A 25 16.03 -2.08 22.74
N GLU A 26 17.12 -1.73 23.42
CA GLU A 26 17.64 -2.53 24.54
C GLU A 26 16.59 -2.71 25.66
N PRO A 27 15.77 -1.70 26.04
CA PRO A 27 14.71 -1.90 27.02
C PRO A 27 13.70 -2.98 26.61
N LEU A 28 13.34 -3.07 25.33
CA LEU A 28 12.49 -4.13 24.79
C LEU A 28 13.17 -5.49 24.89
N ILE A 29 14.44 -5.58 24.48
CA ILE A 29 15.20 -6.83 24.52
C ILE A 29 15.34 -7.33 25.97
N GLN A 30 15.63 -6.43 26.92
CA GLN A 30 15.72 -6.76 28.34
C GLN A 30 14.38 -7.18 28.93
N GLN A 31 13.28 -6.53 28.54
CA GLN A 31 11.93 -6.95 28.95
C GLN A 31 11.62 -8.37 28.47
N VAL A 32 11.98 -8.71 27.22
CA VAL A 32 11.84 -10.05 26.66
C VAL A 32 12.73 -11.07 27.39
N LYS A 33 14.01 -10.75 27.62
CA LYS A 33 14.94 -11.60 28.38
C LYS A 33 14.43 -11.88 29.79
N SER A 34 14.01 -10.84 30.51
CA SER A 34 13.48 -10.96 31.87
C SER A 34 12.30 -11.93 31.95
N ARG A 35 11.39 -11.88 30.96
CA ARG A 35 10.28 -12.85 30.87
C ARG A 35 10.79 -14.27 30.68
N PHE A 36 11.73 -14.49 29.76
CA PHE A 36 12.31 -15.81 29.53
C PHE A 36 13.03 -16.32 30.77
N THR A 37 13.90 -15.54 31.42
CA THR A 37 14.59 -15.93 32.66
C THR A 37 13.60 -16.33 33.76
N SER A 38 12.52 -15.57 33.94
CA SER A 38 11.46 -15.90 34.91
C SER A 38 10.70 -17.19 34.59
N TRP A 39 10.64 -17.59 33.32
CA TRP A 39 10.01 -18.85 32.91
C TRP A 39 10.98 -20.02 32.86
N SER A 40 12.29 -19.78 32.68
CA SER A 40 13.31 -20.82 32.64
C SER A 40 13.42 -21.62 33.94
N VAL A 41 13.11 -20.99 35.08
CA VAL A 41 13.06 -21.66 36.39
C VAL A 41 11.85 -22.59 36.55
N LYS A 42 10.89 -22.54 35.62
CA LYS A 42 9.68 -23.39 35.65
C LYS A 42 9.86 -24.56 34.68
N THR A 43 9.46 -25.75 35.09
CA THR A 43 9.44 -26.95 34.25
C THR A 43 8.30 -26.87 33.23
N LEU A 44 8.54 -26.19 32.11
CA LEU A 44 7.55 -25.99 31.05
C LEU A 44 7.71 -27.00 29.92
N SER A 45 6.60 -27.60 29.51
CA SER A 45 6.55 -28.40 28.28
C SER A 45 6.88 -27.56 27.05
N PHE A 46 7.24 -28.21 25.93
CA PHE A 46 7.44 -27.53 24.65
C PHE A 46 6.21 -26.70 24.24
N ALA A 47 5.01 -27.29 24.39
CA ALA A 47 3.75 -26.61 24.09
C ALA A 47 3.51 -25.39 25.00
N GLY A 48 3.84 -25.49 26.30
CA GLY A 48 3.75 -24.36 27.23
C GLY A 48 4.68 -23.21 26.85
N ARG A 49 5.93 -23.51 26.48
CA ARG A 49 6.90 -22.50 26.01
C ARG A 49 6.44 -21.82 24.72
N LEU A 50 5.93 -22.62 23.78
CA LEU A 50 5.34 -22.11 22.54
C LEU A 50 4.17 -21.15 22.81
N LEU A 51 3.28 -21.51 23.73
CA LEU A 51 2.13 -20.68 24.10
C LEU A 51 2.56 -19.33 24.68
N LEU A 52 3.55 -19.31 25.57
CA LEU A 52 4.07 -18.07 26.17
C LEU A 52 4.71 -17.14 25.12
N ILE A 53 5.43 -17.69 24.14
CA ILE A 53 5.97 -16.90 23.03
C ILE A 53 4.82 -16.30 22.21
N LYS A 54 3.83 -17.12 21.84
CA LYS A 54 2.69 -16.70 21.01
C LYS A 54 1.80 -15.66 21.64
N THR A 55 1.72 -15.62 22.96
CA THR A 55 0.80 -14.74 23.69
C THR A 55 1.55 -13.55 24.27
N VAL A 56 2.44 -13.79 25.23
CA VAL A 56 3.09 -12.73 26.02
C VAL A 56 4.15 -12.01 25.20
N ILE A 57 5.08 -12.73 24.57
CA ILE A 57 6.15 -12.09 23.78
C ILE A 57 5.57 -11.41 22.54
N ALA A 58 4.60 -12.04 21.89
CA ALA A 58 3.83 -11.41 20.82
C ALA A 58 3.14 -10.12 21.27
N GLY A 59 2.55 -10.09 22.48
CA GLY A 59 1.93 -8.89 23.05
C GLY A 59 2.93 -7.76 23.29
N ILE A 60 4.07 -8.05 23.93
CA ILE A 60 5.14 -7.08 24.20
C ILE A 60 5.67 -6.48 22.89
N THR A 61 5.99 -7.32 21.91
CA THR A 61 6.50 -6.88 20.61
C THR A 61 5.44 -6.16 19.78
N SER A 62 4.16 -6.54 19.89
CA SER A 62 3.05 -5.80 19.30
C SER A 62 2.93 -4.38 19.84
N PHE A 63 3.05 -4.22 21.16
CA PHE A 63 2.99 -2.90 21.79
C PHE A 63 4.08 -1.97 21.24
N TRP A 64 5.32 -2.44 21.21
CA TRP A 64 6.43 -1.64 20.67
C TRP A 64 6.30 -1.36 19.17
N SER A 65 5.96 -2.39 18.38
CA SER A 65 5.79 -2.22 16.93
C SER A 65 4.63 -1.29 16.57
N SER A 66 3.61 -1.17 17.44
CA SER A 66 2.49 -0.25 17.24
C SER A 66 2.88 1.22 17.27
N ALA A 67 3.95 1.57 17.98
CA ALA A 67 4.47 2.94 18.06
C ALA A 67 5.64 3.17 17.10
N PHE A 68 6.51 2.17 16.93
CA PHE A 68 7.74 2.30 16.16
C PHE A 68 7.98 1.13 15.21
N ILE A 69 8.57 1.42 14.06
CA ILE A 69 9.06 0.37 13.17
C ILE A 69 10.35 -0.21 13.75
N LEU A 70 10.31 -1.47 14.18
CA LEU A 70 11.44 -2.11 14.84
C LEU A 70 12.61 -2.34 13.86
N PRO A 71 13.87 -2.08 14.26
CA PRO A 71 15.04 -2.42 13.46
C PRO A 71 15.16 -3.92 13.21
N LYS A 72 15.61 -4.32 12.01
CA LYS A 72 15.85 -5.73 11.67
C LYS A 72 16.78 -6.42 12.67
N ALA A 73 17.81 -5.74 13.15
CA ALA A 73 18.74 -6.27 14.16
C ALA A 73 18.04 -6.57 15.50
N CYS A 74 17.12 -5.71 15.93
CA CYS A 74 16.32 -5.95 17.14
C CYS A 74 15.41 -7.17 16.95
N ILE A 75 14.73 -7.26 15.81
CA ILE A 75 13.88 -8.41 15.47
C ILE A 75 14.68 -9.71 15.44
N ALA A 76 15.86 -9.71 14.81
CA ALA A 76 16.74 -10.87 14.77
C ALA A 76 17.17 -11.31 16.18
N ARG A 77 17.49 -10.35 17.07
CA ARG A 77 17.85 -10.65 18.45
C ARG A 77 16.68 -11.24 19.25
N ILE A 78 15.47 -10.72 19.08
CA ILE A 78 14.26 -11.25 19.74
C ILE A 78 13.94 -12.65 19.21
N ASN A 79 13.97 -12.86 17.88
CA ASN A 79 13.75 -14.17 17.26
C ASN A 79 14.76 -15.21 17.77
N SER A 80 16.02 -14.83 17.90
CA SER A 80 17.07 -15.68 18.47
C SER A 80 16.75 -16.07 19.92
N LEU A 81 16.36 -15.11 20.78
CA LEU A 81 15.95 -15.38 22.17
C LEU A 81 14.72 -16.31 22.24
N CYS A 82 13.74 -16.10 21.37
CA CYS A 82 12.57 -16.98 21.29
C CYS A 82 12.97 -18.40 20.88
N GLY A 83 13.92 -18.54 19.96
CA GLY A 83 14.49 -19.83 19.56
C GLY A 83 15.17 -20.57 20.72
N TYR A 84 16.03 -19.87 21.47
CA TYR A 84 16.69 -20.45 22.65
C TYR A 84 15.66 -20.99 23.65
N PHE A 85 14.71 -20.13 24.03
CA PHE A 85 13.68 -20.49 24.99
C PHE A 85 12.80 -21.64 24.47
N LEU A 86 12.34 -21.60 23.23
CA LEU A 86 11.45 -22.61 22.66
C LEU A 86 12.08 -24.01 22.66
N TRP A 87 13.37 -24.12 22.32
CA TRP A 87 14.04 -25.43 22.20
C TRP A 87 14.63 -25.91 23.51
N LYS A 88 15.35 -25.08 24.26
CA LYS A 88 16.05 -25.48 25.49
C LYS A 88 15.33 -25.11 26.78
N GLY A 89 14.48 -24.09 26.77
CA GLY A 89 13.74 -23.65 27.94
C GLY A 89 14.57 -22.75 28.86
N THR A 90 15.85 -22.58 28.54
CA THR A 90 16.77 -21.63 29.16
C THR A 90 17.44 -20.77 28.08
N LEU A 91 17.97 -19.63 28.49
CA LEU A 91 18.79 -18.75 27.64
C LEU A 91 20.28 -19.13 27.67
N GLU A 92 20.68 -20.04 28.57
CA GLU A 92 22.05 -20.48 28.77
C GLU A 92 22.34 -21.81 28.07
N GLY A 93 23.58 -21.98 27.59
CA GLY A 93 24.05 -23.22 26.96
C GLY A 93 24.14 -23.20 25.43
N HIS A 94 24.66 -24.29 24.86
CA HIS A 94 24.91 -24.42 23.42
C HIS A 94 23.63 -24.57 22.58
N HIS A 95 23.66 -23.99 21.39
CA HIS A 95 22.52 -23.97 20.48
C HIS A 95 22.16 -25.38 19.99
N SER A 96 20.89 -25.75 20.04
CA SER A 96 20.40 -26.87 19.22
C SER A 96 18.95 -26.61 18.81
N ALA A 97 18.76 -25.62 17.94
CA ALA A 97 17.48 -25.48 17.27
C ALA A 97 17.33 -26.66 16.30
N ARG A 98 16.26 -27.45 16.47
CA ARG A 98 15.98 -28.59 15.59
C ARG A 98 15.46 -28.13 14.22
N VAL A 99 14.81 -26.96 14.20
CA VAL A 99 14.19 -26.39 13.01
C VAL A 99 14.54 -24.90 12.95
N ALA A 100 14.80 -24.40 11.74
CA ALA A 100 15.08 -22.99 11.50
C ALA A 100 13.91 -22.10 11.95
N TRP A 101 14.20 -20.92 12.49
CA TRP A 101 13.16 -20.02 13.00
C TRP A 101 12.17 -19.58 11.91
N SER A 102 12.63 -19.43 10.66
CA SER A 102 11.77 -19.10 9.51
C SER A 102 10.66 -20.13 9.28
N GLU A 103 10.97 -21.42 9.45
CA GLU A 103 10.00 -22.52 9.33
C GLU A 103 9.05 -22.55 10.52
N VAL A 104 9.56 -22.32 11.73
CA VAL A 104 8.77 -22.23 12.96
C VAL A 104 7.70 -21.13 12.87
N THR A 105 8.02 -19.98 12.27
CA THR A 105 7.10 -18.84 12.15
C THR A 105 6.07 -18.98 11.03
N LYS A 106 6.10 -20.05 10.23
CA LYS A 106 5.07 -20.27 9.21
C LYS A 106 3.69 -20.50 9.86
N PRO A 107 2.61 -20.22 9.12
CA PRO A 107 1.26 -20.63 9.53
C PRO A 107 1.19 -22.14 9.77
N LYS A 108 0.25 -22.59 10.61
CA LYS A 108 0.09 -24.03 10.91
C LYS A 108 -0.30 -24.82 9.67
N GLU A 109 -1.07 -24.19 8.81
CA GLU A 109 -1.53 -24.71 7.51
C GLU A 109 -0.34 -24.97 6.58
N SER A 110 0.78 -24.28 6.78
CA SER A 110 2.03 -24.47 6.03
C SER A 110 3.09 -25.26 6.81
N GLY A 111 2.68 -26.03 7.83
CA GLY A 111 3.56 -26.87 8.64
C GLY A 111 4.38 -26.14 9.71
N GLY A 112 4.15 -24.85 9.91
CA GLY A 112 4.81 -24.07 10.97
C GLY A 112 4.14 -24.22 12.33
N LEU A 113 4.72 -23.58 13.34
CA LEU A 113 4.16 -23.60 14.70
C LEU A 113 3.13 -22.51 14.91
N GLY A 114 2.84 -21.63 13.94
CA GLY A 114 1.90 -20.52 14.08
C GLY A 114 2.39 -19.44 15.04
N ILE A 115 3.71 -19.28 15.18
CA ILE A 115 4.30 -18.09 15.82
C ILE A 115 4.31 -16.98 14.78
N ARG A 116 3.82 -15.80 15.16
CA ARG A 116 3.81 -14.66 14.25
C ARG A 116 5.23 -14.20 13.92
N ASP A 117 5.57 -14.18 12.64
CA ASP A 117 6.81 -13.57 12.17
C ASP A 117 6.84 -12.07 12.46
N LEU A 118 7.84 -11.64 13.24
CA LEU A 118 8.03 -10.24 13.63
C LEU A 118 8.38 -9.34 12.45
N LEU A 119 9.08 -9.84 11.42
CA LEU A 119 9.40 -9.04 10.25
C LEU A 119 8.13 -8.71 9.46
N SER A 120 7.31 -9.72 9.20
CA SER A 120 6.01 -9.58 8.54
C SER A 120 5.05 -8.73 9.35
N TRP A 121 5.01 -8.91 10.68
CA TRP A 121 4.19 -8.06 11.56
C TRP A 121 4.63 -6.60 11.52
N ASN A 122 5.93 -6.32 11.57
CA ASN A 122 6.44 -4.96 11.49
C ASN A 122 6.09 -4.30 10.14
N LYS A 123 6.11 -5.07 9.04
CA LYS A 123 5.59 -4.64 7.73
C LYS A 123 4.09 -4.33 7.80
N ALA A 124 3.30 -5.23 8.39
CA ALA A 124 1.85 -5.07 8.54
C ALA A 124 1.48 -3.81 9.34
N VAL A 125 2.22 -3.50 10.41
CA VAL A 125 1.99 -2.26 11.18
C VAL A 125 2.32 -1.01 10.36
N CYS A 126 3.37 -1.03 9.53
CA CYS A 126 3.63 0.06 8.58
C CYS A 126 2.44 0.27 7.62
N LEU A 127 1.90 -0.83 7.07
CA LEU A 127 0.74 -0.78 6.18
C LEU A 127 -0.50 -0.27 6.92
N LYS A 128 -0.70 -0.65 8.18
CA LYS A 128 -1.76 -0.11 9.05
C LYS A 128 -1.64 1.40 9.20
N PHE A 129 -0.45 1.97 9.38
CA PHE A 129 -0.28 3.42 9.41
C PHE A 129 -0.72 4.07 8.10
N ILE A 130 -0.32 3.51 6.96
CA ILE A 130 -0.76 4.03 5.66
C ILE A 130 -2.29 3.90 5.54
N TRP A 131 -2.89 2.80 5.95
CA TRP A 131 -4.34 2.65 5.98
C TRP A 131 -5.02 3.74 6.81
N LEU A 132 -4.52 4.02 8.00
CA LEU A 132 -5.04 5.09 8.86
C LEU A 132 -4.95 6.48 8.20
N LEU A 133 -3.90 6.73 7.41
CA LEU A 133 -3.75 7.98 6.65
C LEU A 133 -4.91 8.20 5.67
N PHE A 134 -5.40 7.15 5.01
CA PHE A 134 -6.50 7.25 4.04
C PHE A 134 -7.88 7.22 4.69
N PHE A 135 -8.08 6.36 5.70
CA PHE A 135 -9.42 6.02 6.20
C PHE A 135 -9.76 6.57 7.58
N ARG A 136 -8.79 7.16 8.31
CA ARG A 136 -9.02 7.68 9.67
C ARG A 136 -8.46 9.08 9.82
N GLN A 137 -9.15 10.03 9.18
CA GLN A 137 -8.87 11.45 9.33
C GLN A 137 -9.29 11.88 10.75
N GLY A 138 -8.36 12.43 11.54
CA GLY A 138 -8.66 12.91 12.90
C GLY A 138 -7.49 12.81 13.89
N SER A 139 -6.46 12.02 13.61
CA SER A 139 -5.24 12.05 14.42
C SER A 139 -4.34 13.22 13.99
N ILE A 140 -3.67 13.84 14.97
CA ILE A 140 -2.75 14.96 14.74
C ILE A 140 -1.64 14.58 13.74
N TRP A 141 -1.11 13.36 13.86
CA TRP A 141 -0.06 12.90 12.94
C TRP A 141 -0.55 12.74 11.50
N VAL A 142 -1.83 12.36 11.28
CA VAL A 142 -2.43 12.28 9.94
C VAL A 142 -2.61 13.68 9.36
N ALA A 143 -3.11 14.63 10.15
CA ALA A 143 -3.26 16.02 9.73
C ALA A 143 -1.90 16.62 9.35
N TRP A 144 -0.88 16.46 10.21
CA TRP A 144 0.48 16.91 9.94
C TRP A 144 1.09 16.24 8.70
N PHE A 145 0.92 14.94 8.53
CA PHE A 145 1.43 14.24 7.36
C PHE A 145 0.76 14.75 6.07
N HIS A 146 -0.55 14.98 6.13
CA HIS A 146 -1.31 15.48 5.01
C HIS A 146 -0.87 16.90 4.60
N THR A 147 -0.65 17.81 5.56
CA THR A 147 -0.21 19.18 5.27
C THR A 147 1.25 19.25 4.86
N GLU A 148 2.16 18.69 5.66
CA GLU A 148 3.61 18.89 5.49
C GLU A 148 4.21 17.97 4.43
N ILE A 149 3.78 16.70 4.38
CA ILE A 149 4.36 15.70 3.48
C ILE A 149 3.60 15.66 2.17
N LEU A 150 2.27 15.71 2.23
CA LEU A 150 1.39 15.60 1.06
C LEU A 150 0.88 16.95 0.53
N ARG A 151 1.28 18.08 1.13
CA ARG A 151 0.92 19.43 0.65
C ARG A 151 -0.59 19.64 0.48
N GLY A 152 -1.38 19.06 1.38
CA GLY A 152 -2.83 19.23 1.41
C GLY A 152 -3.62 18.35 0.43
N ASP A 153 -2.97 17.46 -0.33
CA ASP A 153 -3.66 16.56 -1.26
C ASP A 153 -3.21 15.11 -1.04
N ILE A 154 -4.13 14.26 -0.56
CA ILE A 154 -3.87 12.85 -0.28
C ILE A 154 -3.35 12.06 -1.50
N SER A 155 -3.74 12.43 -2.71
CA SER A 155 -3.29 11.78 -3.94
C SER A 155 -1.79 12.01 -4.21
N ASN A 156 -1.16 12.97 -3.52
CA ASN A 156 0.30 13.13 -3.52
C ASN A 156 1.04 11.95 -2.88
N PHE A 157 0.37 11.12 -2.09
CA PHE A 157 1.01 9.95 -1.48
C PHE A 157 1.62 9.01 -2.53
N TRP A 158 0.98 8.89 -3.70
CA TRP A 158 1.43 8.02 -4.78
C TRP A 158 2.57 8.61 -5.61
N THR A 159 2.73 9.94 -5.62
CA THR A 159 3.65 10.63 -6.53
C THR A 159 4.86 11.23 -5.83
N VAL A 160 4.72 11.64 -4.56
CA VAL A 160 5.78 12.29 -3.80
C VAL A 160 7.01 11.38 -3.69
N LYS A 161 8.17 11.92 -4.04
CA LYS A 161 9.46 11.24 -3.89
C LYS A 161 10.00 11.48 -2.48
N PRO A 162 10.46 10.43 -1.77
CA PRO A 162 11.04 10.60 -0.45
C PRO A 162 12.36 11.40 -0.55
N ASN A 163 12.48 12.48 0.22
CA ASN A 163 13.68 13.33 0.28
C ASN A 163 14.28 13.33 1.70
N GLN A 164 15.48 13.87 1.89
CA GLN A 164 16.15 13.85 3.21
C GLN A 164 15.58 14.83 4.23
N SER A 165 14.81 15.86 3.82
CA SER A 165 14.15 16.77 4.75
C SER A 165 12.95 16.12 5.46
N MET A 166 12.35 15.10 4.85
CA MET A 166 11.29 14.31 5.46
C MET A 166 11.79 13.43 6.61
N SER A 167 10.95 13.28 7.63
CA SER A 167 11.22 12.37 8.75
C SER A 167 11.46 10.94 8.25
N TRP A 168 12.28 10.18 9.00
CA TRP A 168 12.58 8.80 8.64
C TRP A 168 11.31 7.94 8.51
N MET A 169 10.34 8.14 9.42
CA MET A 169 9.05 7.45 9.39
C MET A 169 8.30 7.78 8.09
N ALA A 170 8.21 9.06 7.72
CA ALA A 170 7.48 9.46 6.53
C ALA A 170 8.07 8.87 5.25
N ARG A 171 9.41 8.91 5.11
CA ARG A 171 10.09 8.24 4.00
C ARG A 171 9.82 6.75 3.97
N LYS A 172 9.78 6.09 5.14
CA LYS A 172 9.52 4.66 5.23
C LYS A 172 8.10 4.33 4.80
N LEU A 173 7.10 5.12 5.18
CA LEU A 173 5.72 4.95 4.72
C LEU A 173 5.59 5.15 3.21
N LEU A 174 6.19 6.20 2.64
CA LEU A 174 6.19 6.46 1.20
C LEU A 174 6.82 5.31 0.39
N LYS A 175 7.92 4.71 0.90
CA LYS A 175 8.56 3.54 0.27
C LYS A 175 7.72 2.27 0.30
N MET A 176 6.70 2.21 1.14
CA MET A 176 5.81 1.05 1.28
C MET A 176 4.53 1.17 0.44
N ARG A 177 4.36 2.29 -0.30
CA ARG A 177 3.15 2.58 -1.07
C ARG A 177 2.81 1.49 -2.10
N ASP A 178 3.81 0.93 -2.79
CA ASP A 178 3.56 -0.05 -3.84
C ASP A 178 3.00 -1.37 -3.26
N SER A 179 3.37 -1.69 -2.01
CA SER A 179 2.83 -2.86 -1.31
C SER A 179 1.36 -2.71 -0.91
N ILE A 180 0.89 -1.48 -0.65
CA ILE A 180 -0.49 -1.21 -0.21
C ILE A 180 -1.40 -0.75 -1.34
N TYR A 181 -0.82 -0.29 -2.46
CA TYR A 181 -1.56 0.23 -3.61
C TYR A 181 -2.70 -0.69 -4.07
N PRO A 182 -2.49 -2.02 -4.24
CA PRO A 182 -3.56 -2.92 -4.69
C PRO A 182 -4.68 -3.11 -3.67
N TRP A 183 -4.47 -2.72 -2.41
CA TRP A 183 -5.45 -2.90 -1.33
C TRP A 183 -6.33 -1.67 -1.13
N ILE A 184 -5.88 -0.51 -1.62
CA ILE A 184 -6.62 0.75 -1.50
C ILE A 184 -7.24 1.07 -2.87
N HIS A 185 -8.56 0.97 -2.94
CA HIS A 185 -9.34 1.36 -4.12
C HIS A 185 -10.12 2.63 -3.85
N LEU A 186 -10.07 3.56 -4.79
CA LEU A 186 -10.81 4.80 -4.71
C LEU A 186 -12.17 4.64 -5.40
N ARG A 187 -13.25 4.91 -4.66
CA ARG A 187 -14.59 5.03 -5.25
C ARG A 187 -14.75 6.45 -5.81
N VAL A 188 -14.93 6.55 -7.11
CA VAL A 188 -15.09 7.85 -7.79
C VAL A 188 -16.46 8.45 -7.46
N GLY A 189 -16.43 9.63 -6.83
CA GLY A 189 -17.58 10.51 -6.66
C GLY A 189 -17.63 11.57 -7.76
N ASN A 190 -17.49 12.85 -7.39
CA ASN A 190 -17.42 13.97 -8.34
C ASN A 190 -16.09 14.07 -9.11
N GLY A 191 -15.09 13.23 -8.77
CA GLY A 191 -13.80 13.17 -9.45
C GLY A 191 -12.85 14.36 -9.23
N THR A 192 -13.22 15.36 -8.43
CA THR A 192 -12.43 16.60 -8.25
C THR A 192 -11.11 16.36 -7.52
N ARG A 193 -11.12 15.45 -6.54
CA ARG A 193 -9.97 15.04 -5.72
C ARG A 193 -9.38 13.70 -6.16
N THR A 194 -9.68 13.25 -7.37
CA THR A 194 -9.20 11.97 -7.91
C THR A 194 -8.28 12.24 -9.08
N ARG A 195 -7.02 11.82 -8.97
CA ARG A 195 -6.06 11.93 -10.07
C ARG A 195 -6.23 10.82 -11.07
N PHE A 196 -6.29 11.20 -12.34
CA PHE A 196 -6.48 10.26 -13.43
C PHE A 196 -5.36 9.20 -13.49
N TRP A 197 -4.11 9.63 -13.43
CA TRP A 197 -2.96 8.76 -13.70
C TRP A 197 -2.55 7.84 -12.56
N THR A 198 -2.65 8.34 -11.32
CA THR A 198 -1.91 7.77 -10.19
C THR A 198 -2.79 7.17 -9.12
N ASP A 199 -4.06 7.57 -9.03
CA ASP A 199 -4.96 7.03 -8.02
C ASP A 199 -5.55 5.70 -8.49
N ASN A 200 -5.76 4.78 -7.55
CA ASN A 200 -6.33 3.46 -7.85
C ASN A 200 -7.86 3.51 -7.96
N TRP A 201 -8.37 4.20 -8.98
CA TRP A 201 -9.81 4.35 -9.24
C TRP A 201 -10.32 3.43 -10.36
N SER A 202 -9.41 2.81 -11.11
CA SER A 202 -9.72 1.95 -12.25
C SER A 202 -9.47 0.48 -11.91
N PRO A 203 -10.11 -0.49 -12.61
CA PRO A 203 -9.85 -1.92 -12.40
C PRO A 203 -8.46 -2.33 -12.87
N TYR A 204 -7.80 -1.48 -13.66
CA TYR A 204 -6.44 -1.69 -14.18
C TYR A 204 -5.36 -1.18 -13.22
N GLY A 205 -5.76 -0.67 -12.04
CA GLY A 205 -4.83 -0.15 -11.05
C GLY A 205 -4.28 1.22 -11.46
N ASN A 206 -2.96 1.35 -11.42
CA ASN A 206 -2.25 2.58 -11.77
C ASN A 206 -2.22 2.73 -13.31
N LEU A 207 -2.98 3.69 -13.83
CA LEU A 207 -3.07 3.93 -15.26
C LEU A 207 -1.75 4.39 -15.89
N THR A 208 -0.86 5.02 -15.11
CA THR A 208 0.50 5.34 -15.58
C THR A 208 1.23 4.07 -16.01
N ASN A 209 1.18 3.05 -15.17
CA ASN A 209 1.84 1.77 -15.44
C ASN A 209 1.09 0.97 -16.50
N TYR A 210 -0.23 0.91 -16.43
CA TYR A 210 -1.05 0.13 -17.37
C TYR A 210 -0.95 0.66 -18.81
N LEU A 211 -0.93 1.97 -18.99
CA LEU A 211 -0.84 2.62 -20.31
C LEU A 211 0.61 2.84 -20.76
N ASN A 212 1.61 2.40 -19.98
CA ASN A 212 3.03 2.72 -20.19
C ASN A 212 3.26 4.21 -20.46
N ALA A 213 2.55 5.07 -19.72
CA ALA A 213 2.59 6.50 -19.94
C ALA A 213 3.94 7.07 -19.46
N THR A 214 4.73 7.60 -20.39
CA THR A 214 5.99 8.33 -20.11
C THR A 214 5.71 9.82 -20.00
N ALA A 215 6.60 10.61 -19.38
CA ALA A 215 6.38 12.04 -19.08
C ALA A 215 5.90 12.88 -20.28
N THR A 216 6.21 12.46 -21.51
CA THR A 216 5.76 13.01 -22.81
C THR A 216 4.46 12.40 -23.34
N SER A 217 3.66 11.79 -22.46
CA SER A 217 2.45 11.01 -22.73
C SER A 217 1.70 11.52 -23.95
N HIS A 218 1.71 10.69 -25.01
CA HIS A 218 1.00 10.92 -26.28
C HIS A 218 -0.52 11.06 -26.12
N LEU A 219 -1.03 10.86 -24.90
CA LEU A 219 -2.43 10.96 -24.55
C LEU A 219 -2.89 12.38 -24.25
N GLY A 220 -2.04 13.41 -24.25
CA GLY A 220 -2.46 14.82 -24.12
C GLY A 220 -3.16 15.19 -22.81
N ILE A 221 -3.26 14.27 -21.84
CA ILE A 221 -3.87 14.47 -20.53
C ILE A 221 -2.78 14.96 -19.56
N PRO A 222 -2.96 16.10 -18.89
CA PRO A 222 -2.01 16.59 -17.90
C PRO A 222 -1.74 15.58 -16.78
N TRP A 223 -0.49 15.49 -16.30
CA TRP A 223 -0.10 14.54 -15.25
C TRP A 223 -0.83 14.71 -13.90
N LYS A 224 -1.27 15.94 -13.63
CA LYS A 224 -2.04 16.29 -12.43
C LYS A 224 -3.54 16.41 -12.72
N ALA A 225 -4.00 16.00 -13.91
CA ALA A 225 -5.41 16.07 -14.26
C ALA A 225 -6.26 15.27 -13.27
N SER A 226 -7.32 15.90 -12.78
CA SER A 226 -8.35 15.22 -12.01
C SER A 226 -9.36 14.57 -12.94
N LEU A 227 -10.08 13.55 -12.47
CA LEU A 227 -11.16 12.95 -13.24
C LEU A 227 -12.24 13.98 -13.59
N ALA A 228 -12.53 14.92 -12.69
CA ALA A 228 -13.49 15.99 -12.95
C ALA A 228 -13.04 16.88 -14.12
N SER A 229 -11.75 17.21 -14.21
CA SER A 229 -11.22 18.04 -15.30
C SER A 229 -11.31 17.38 -16.67
N LEU A 230 -11.38 16.04 -16.69
CA LEU A 230 -11.51 15.24 -17.91
C LEU A 230 -12.96 14.86 -18.20
N HIS A 231 -13.92 15.31 -17.40
CA HIS A 231 -15.33 14.99 -17.54
C HIS A 231 -16.15 16.27 -17.74
N THR A 232 -16.32 16.66 -19.00
CA THR A 232 -17.04 17.87 -19.43
C THR A 232 -18.29 17.50 -20.22
N ASN A 233 -19.42 18.17 -19.96
CA ASN A 233 -20.70 17.97 -20.68
C ASN A 233 -21.17 16.50 -20.73
N ASN A 234 -21.08 15.77 -19.61
CA ASN A 234 -21.41 14.34 -19.54
C ASN A 234 -20.60 13.45 -20.50
N ALA A 235 -19.43 13.92 -20.95
CA ALA A 235 -18.51 13.18 -21.80
C ALA A 235 -17.10 13.18 -21.19
N TRP A 236 -16.41 12.05 -21.33
CA TRP A 236 -14.98 12.00 -21.04
C TRP A 236 -14.20 12.66 -22.17
N ALA A 237 -13.46 13.72 -21.87
CA ALA A 237 -12.51 14.38 -22.75
C ALA A 237 -11.20 13.57 -22.81
N LEU A 238 -11.30 12.31 -23.25
CA LEU A 238 -10.15 11.44 -23.44
C LEU A 238 -9.70 11.48 -24.91
N PRO A 239 -8.39 11.65 -25.18
CA PRO A 239 -7.89 11.63 -26.55
C PRO A 239 -8.09 10.28 -27.22
N PRO A 240 -8.16 10.27 -28.56
CA PRO A 240 -8.49 9.07 -29.30
C PRO A 240 -7.49 7.95 -29.02
N ALA A 241 -8.01 6.76 -28.68
CA ALA A 241 -7.19 5.60 -28.36
C ALA A 241 -6.35 5.18 -29.58
N ARG A 242 -5.04 5.07 -29.38
CA ARG A 242 -4.02 4.65 -30.36
C ARG A 242 -3.33 3.34 -29.98
N SER A 243 -3.77 2.68 -28.90
CA SER A 243 -3.29 1.35 -28.48
C SER A 243 -4.41 0.52 -27.86
N ASP A 244 -4.23 -0.80 -27.83
CA ASP A 244 -5.21 -1.74 -27.26
C ASP A 244 -5.50 -1.48 -25.78
N ASN A 245 -4.48 -1.11 -24.99
CA ASN A 245 -4.67 -0.74 -23.59
C ASN A 245 -5.51 0.54 -23.44
N GLN A 246 -5.36 1.51 -24.35
CA GLN A 246 -6.18 2.72 -24.36
C GLN A 246 -7.62 2.42 -24.78
N VAL A 247 -7.82 1.47 -25.70
CA VAL A 247 -9.16 0.99 -26.07
C VAL A 247 -9.81 0.29 -24.88
N ASN A 248 -9.10 -0.59 -24.16
CA ASN A 248 -9.63 -1.27 -22.97
C ASN A 248 -10.02 -0.29 -21.86
N ALA A 249 -9.20 0.73 -21.60
CA ALA A 249 -9.53 1.81 -20.67
C ALA A 249 -10.79 2.59 -21.11
N SER A 250 -10.94 2.81 -22.41
CA SER A 250 -12.13 3.46 -22.99
C SER A 250 -13.38 2.59 -22.92
N ILE A 251 -13.27 1.27 -23.10
CA ILE A 251 -14.36 0.30 -22.95
C ILE A 251 -14.86 0.27 -21.50
N TYR A 252 -13.97 0.35 -20.51
CA TYR A 252 -14.37 0.45 -19.11
C TYR A 252 -15.22 1.69 -18.81
N SER A 253 -14.97 2.81 -19.51
CA SER A 253 -15.82 4.01 -19.39
C SER A 253 -17.26 3.77 -19.87
N ILE A 254 -17.46 2.86 -20.83
CA ILE A 254 -18.80 2.43 -21.29
C ILE A 254 -19.43 1.49 -20.26
N TRP A 255 -18.66 0.56 -19.70
CA TRP A 255 -19.15 -0.35 -18.66
C TRP A 255 -19.60 0.41 -17.40
N THR A 256 -18.84 1.41 -16.97
CA THR A 256 -19.21 2.26 -15.82
C THR A 256 -20.48 3.08 -16.07
N GLU A 257 -20.70 3.52 -17.31
CA GLU A 257 -21.94 4.18 -17.75
C GLU A 257 -23.14 3.22 -17.74
N ARG A 258 -22.97 1.98 -18.24
CA ARG A 258 -23.99 0.91 -18.13
C ARG A 258 -24.36 0.63 -16.67
N ASN A 259 -23.37 0.50 -15.78
CA ASN A 259 -23.62 0.26 -14.37
C ASN A 259 -24.26 1.45 -13.66
N SER A 260 -23.93 2.67 -14.08
CA SER A 260 -24.59 3.86 -13.57
C SER A 260 -26.07 3.87 -13.96
N ARG A 261 -26.45 3.43 -15.17
CA ARG A 261 -27.88 3.25 -15.55
C ARG A 261 -28.61 2.19 -14.74
N LEU A 262 -27.95 1.07 -14.44
CA LEU A 262 -28.57 -0.05 -13.73
C LEU A 262 -28.75 0.20 -12.24
N HIS A 263 -27.85 0.99 -11.62
CA HIS A 263 -27.76 1.09 -10.17
C HIS A 263 -27.78 2.54 -9.64
N LYS A 264 -27.85 3.55 -10.51
CA LYS A 264 -27.93 4.97 -10.14
C LYS A 264 -28.98 5.69 -11.00
N ILE A 265 -29.60 6.73 -10.45
CA ILE A 265 -30.66 7.52 -11.12
C ILE A 265 -30.08 8.54 -12.12
N THR A 266 -28.75 8.70 -12.15
CA THR A 266 -28.05 9.64 -13.04
C THR A 266 -27.38 8.90 -14.20
N PHE A 267 -27.75 9.22 -15.43
CA PHE A 267 -27.20 8.62 -16.66
C PHE A 267 -27.16 9.62 -17.83
N ARG A 268 -26.31 9.35 -18.83
CA ARG A 268 -26.16 10.20 -20.03
C ARG A 268 -27.38 10.12 -20.96
N SER A 269 -27.53 11.04 -21.91
CA SER A 269 -28.49 10.85 -23.00
C SER A 269 -28.04 9.73 -23.93
N VAL A 270 -28.99 9.08 -24.62
CA VAL A 270 -28.69 8.02 -25.61
C VAL A 270 -27.82 8.57 -26.74
N GLU A 271 -28.06 9.81 -27.17
CA GLU A 271 -27.27 10.50 -28.20
C GLU A 271 -25.80 10.71 -27.80
N SER A 272 -25.56 11.06 -26.53
CA SER A 272 -24.20 11.20 -25.99
C SER A 272 -23.46 9.85 -25.99
N LEU A 273 -24.16 8.77 -25.68
CA LEU A 273 -23.62 7.41 -25.75
C LEU A 273 -23.29 6.97 -27.18
N ILE A 274 -24.18 7.22 -28.13
CA ILE A 274 -23.97 6.89 -29.54
C ILE A 274 -22.73 7.62 -30.06
N LYS A 275 -22.59 8.92 -29.78
CA LYS A 275 -21.38 9.70 -30.14
C LYS A 275 -20.12 9.13 -29.50
N GLN A 276 -20.18 8.70 -28.24
CA GLN A 276 -19.03 8.12 -27.54
C GLN A 276 -18.62 6.77 -28.15
N ILE A 277 -19.58 5.90 -28.47
CA ILE A 277 -19.34 4.59 -29.10
C ILE A 277 -18.77 4.78 -30.51
N ASP A 278 -19.37 5.66 -31.31
CA ASP A 278 -18.89 5.99 -32.65
C ASP A 278 -17.44 6.50 -32.63
N GLN A 279 -17.13 7.43 -31.71
CA GLN A 279 -15.77 7.91 -31.52
C GLN A 279 -14.82 6.78 -31.12
N GLN A 280 -15.21 5.89 -30.22
CA GLN A 280 -14.36 4.77 -29.80
C GLN A 280 -14.06 3.78 -30.93
N ILE A 281 -15.06 3.49 -31.78
CA ILE A 281 -14.89 2.58 -32.91
C ILE A 281 -13.95 3.20 -33.95
N ARG A 282 -14.15 4.48 -34.30
CA ARG A 282 -13.22 5.23 -35.18
C ARG A 282 -11.80 5.26 -34.62
N ASN A 283 -11.65 5.42 -33.30
CA ASN A 283 -10.36 5.42 -32.64
C ASN A 283 -9.68 4.05 -32.70
N LYS A 284 -10.40 2.96 -32.43
CA LYS A 284 -9.88 1.60 -32.56
C LYS A 284 -9.42 1.32 -33.98
N ILE A 285 -10.24 1.66 -34.98
CA ILE A 285 -9.88 1.50 -36.39
C ILE A 285 -8.61 2.30 -36.72
N SER A 286 -8.51 3.54 -36.23
CA SER A 286 -7.34 4.40 -36.43
C SER A 286 -6.08 3.90 -35.73
N SER A 287 -6.22 3.23 -34.57
CA SER A 287 -5.09 2.64 -33.83
C SER A 287 -4.37 1.53 -34.58
N LEU A 288 -5.06 0.88 -35.54
CA LEU A 288 -4.49 -0.17 -36.40
C LEU A 288 -3.64 0.41 -37.54
N ARG A 289 -3.71 1.73 -37.80
CA ARG A 289 -3.03 2.36 -38.94
C ARG A 289 -1.51 2.17 -38.96
N PRO A 290 -0.77 2.23 -37.82
CA PRO A 290 0.67 2.02 -37.81
C PRO A 290 1.10 0.57 -38.11
N SER A 291 0.27 -0.42 -37.76
CA SER A 291 0.59 -1.85 -37.94
C SER A 291 -0.02 -2.46 -39.20
N GLN A 292 -1.25 -2.07 -39.55
CA GLN A 292 -2.05 -2.62 -40.64
C GLN A 292 -2.83 -1.52 -41.38
N PRO A 293 -2.15 -0.70 -42.22
CA PRO A 293 -2.74 0.49 -42.84
C PRO A 293 -3.89 0.19 -43.80
N ARG A 294 -3.82 -0.93 -44.56
CA ARG A 294 -4.88 -1.35 -45.49
C ARG A 294 -6.16 -1.73 -44.77
N LEU A 295 -6.04 -2.50 -43.68
CA LEU A 295 -7.15 -2.95 -42.85
C LEU A 295 -7.78 -1.79 -42.07
N SER A 296 -6.98 -0.86 -41.55
CA SER A 296 -7.49 0.38 -40.93
C SER A 296 -8.31 1.21 -41.93
N SER A 297 -7.84 1.33 -43.18
CA SER A 297 -8.54 2.10 -44.21
C SER A 297 -9.85 1.44 -44.64
N SER A 298 -9.86 0.12 -44.85
CA SER A 298 -11.09 -0.62 -45.23
C SER A 298 -12.14 -0.59 -44.13
N LEU A 299 -11.74 -0.78 -42.87
CA LEU A 299 -12.66 -0.70 -41.73
C LEU A 299 -13.21 0.72 -41.53
N MET A 300 -12.42 1.77 -41.78
CA MET A 300 -12.91 3.15 -41.67
C MET A 300 -13.91 3.48 -42.77
N GLN A 301 -13.66 3.01 -44.00
CA GLN A 301 -14.61 3.14 -45.11
C GLN A 301 -15.92 2.41 -44.83
N LEU A 302 -15.86 1.17 -44.32
CA LEU A 302 -17.03 0.38 -43.94
C LEU A 302 -17.81 1.06 -42.78
N TRP A 303 -17.12 1.61 -41.81
CA TRP A 303 -17.75 2.34 -40.70
C TRP A 303 -18.46 3.61 -41.17
N LEU A 304 -17.84 4.36 -42.09
CA LEU A 304 -18.44 5.56 -42.68
C LEU A 304 -19.62 5.26 -43.62
N SER A 305 -19.68 4.06 -44.22
CA SER A 305 -20.80 3.66 -45.08
C SER A 305 -21.99 3.08 -44.32
N THR A 306 -21.84 2.83 -43.01
CA THR A 306 -22.87 2.22 -42.15
C THR A 306 -23.38 3.17 -41.06
N ALA A 307 -22.79 4.35 -40.92
CA ALA A 307 -23.19 5.42 -40.00
C ALA A 307 -24.14 6.42 -40.66
#